data_AF-A0A368FFX4-F1
#
_entry.id   AF-A0A368FFX4-F1
#
_cell.length_a   1.000
_cell.length_b   1.000
_cell.length_c   1.000
_cell.angle_alpha   90.00
_cell.angle_beta   90.00
_cell.angle_gamma   90.00
#
_symmetry.space_group_name_H-M   'P 1'
#
loop_
_entity.id
_entity.type
_entity.pdbx_description
1 polymer ?
#
loop_
_entity_poly.entity_id
_entity_poly.type
_entity_poly.pdbx_seq_one_letter_code
_entity_poly.pdbx_strand_id
1 'polypeptide(L)' 'MNLGYSSSKDHSKWGVSMKEKVPVVCIGDVNRQQSQFKRGGGTVCIEDRKLWKTFYDSIGSYTDCGGSTVQAKKIKETNN' A
#
# COMPACT_ATOMS: atom_id res chain seq x y z
N MET A 1 -4.41 -22.74 -0.03
CA MET A 1 -4.23 -21.96 -1.28
C MET A 1 -3.16 -20.91 -1.04
N ASN A 2 -2.16 -20.79 -1.92
CA ASN A 2 -1.16 -19.74 -1.83
C ASN A 2 -1.68 -18.51 -2.60
N LEU A 3 -2.13 -17.48 -1.87
CA LEU A 3 -2.78 -16.27 -2.42
C LEU A 3 -1.76 -15.13 -2.71
N GLY A 4 -0.46 -15.37 -2.55
CA GLY A 4 0.58 -14.38 -2.81
C GLY A 4 0.90 -14.21 -4.30
N TYR A 5 1.07 -12.98 -4.76
CA TYR A 5 1.52 -12.66 -6.11
C TYR A 5 2.52 -11.48 -6.10
N SER A 6 3.32 -11.36 -7.18
CA SER A 6 4.26 -10.25 -7.36
C SER A 6 3.54 -8.95 -7.64
N SER A 7 4.04 -7.82 -7.12
CA SER A 7 3.49 -6.48 -7.42
C SER A 7 3.45 -6.17 -8.93
N SER A 8 4.32 -6.77 -9.74
CA SER A 8 4.28 -6.65 -11.20
C SER A 8 3.06 -7.31 -11.87
N LYS A 9 2.29 -8.09 -11.11
CA LYS A 9 1.03 -8.73 -11.54
C LYS A 9 -0.21 -7.98 -11.04
N ASP A 10 -0.04 -6.89 -10.29
CA ASP A 10 -1.10 -5.98 -9.90
C ASP A 10 -0.95 -4.64 -10.63
N HIS A 11 -2.08 -4.03 -10.97
CA HIS A 11 -2.08 -2.74 -11.65
C HIS A 11 -1.75 -1.57 -10.71
N SER A 12 -1.62 -1.84 -9.39
CA SER A 12 -0.97 -1.03 -8.34
C SER A 12 -1.30 0.46 -8.38
N LYS A 13 -2.59 0.76 -8.39
CA LYS A 13 -3.12 2.12 -8.37
C LYS A 13 -3.58 2.54 -6.97
N TRP A 14 -2.79 2.18 -5.97
CA TRP A 14 -3.08 2.47 -4.57
C TRP A 14 -1.81 2.57 -3.72
N GLY A 15 -1.93 3.22 -2.56
CA GLY A 15 -0.90 3.32 -1.56
C GLY A 15 -1.50 3.39 -0.15
N VAL A 16 -0.71 2.98 0.84
CA VAL A 16 -1.07 3.10 2.26
C VAL A 16 0.10 3.66 3.04
N SER A 17 -0.20 4.35 4.12
CA SER A 17 0.83 4.75 5.09
C SER A 17 1.47 3.53 5.74
N MET A 18 2.78 3.58 5.96
CA MET A 18 3.51 2.57 6.75
C MET A 18 3.47 2.87 8.26
N LYS A 19 2.88 4.00 8.67
CA LYS A 19 2.75 4.42 10.06
C LYS A 19 1.31 4.19 10.52
N GLU A 20 1.12 3.30 11.49
CA GLU A 20 -0.21 2.97 12.04
C GLU A 20 -0.96 4.19 12.61
N LYS A 21 -0.22 5.16 13.15
CA LYS A 21 -0.80 6.42 13.67
C LYS A 21 -1.40 7.33 12.58
N VAL A 22 -1.19 7.01 11.31
CA VAL A 22 -1.69 7.77 10.16
C VAL A 22 -2.33 6.76 9.19
N PRO A 23 -3.54 6.25 9.47
CA PRO A 23 -4.14 5.14 8.75
C PRO A 23 -4.80 5.58 7.43
N VAL A 24 -3.98 6.15 6.54
CA VAL A 24 -4.43 6.69 5.25
C VAL A 24 -4.25 5.65 4.14
N VAL A 25 -5.29 5.49 3.33
CA VAL A 25 -5.26 4.78 2.04
C VAL A 25 -5.51 5.77 0.93
N CYS A 26 -4.73 5.68 -0.15
CA CYS A 26 -4.95 6.46 -1.36
C CYS A 26 -5.17 5.52 -2.55
N ILE A 27 -6.16 5.81 -3.39
CA ILE A 27 -6.48 5.06 -4.61
C ILE A 27 -6.55 6.09 -5.75
N GLY A 28 -6.00 5.78 -6.92
CA GLY A 28 -5.87 6.80 -7.97
C GLY A 28 -5.63 6.28 -9.38
N ASP A 29 -5.16 7.18 -10.24
CA ASP A 29 -5.03 6.91 -11.67
C ASP A 29 -3.65 6.38 -12.06
N VAL A 30 -2.63 6.79 -11.31
CA VAL A 30 -1.20 6.57 -11.58
C VAL A 30 -0.66 5.45 -10.68
N ASN A 31 0.06 4.51 -11.29
CA ASN A 31 0.75 3.44 -10.58
C ASN A 31 2.23 3.79 -10.31
N ARG A 32 2.98 2.86 -9.71
CA ARG A 32 4.37 3.09 -9.27
C ARG A 32 5.43 2.92 -10.37
N GLN A 33 5.05 2.77 -11.64
CA GLN A 33 6.02 2.60 -12.73
C GLN A 33 6.61 3.94 -13.17
N GLN A 34 7.92 3.96 -13.43
CA GLN A 34 8.65 5.15 -13.88
C GLN A 34 8.06 5.76 -15.17
N SER A 35 7.54 4.92 -16.06
CA SER A 35 6.87 5.35 -17.30
C SER A 35 5.63 6.21 -17.06
N GLN A 36 5.00 6.12 -15.88
CA GLN A 36 3.80 6.88 -15.54
C GLN A 36 4.09 8.24 -14.91
N PHE A 37 5.34 8.57 -14.55
CA PHE A 37 5.67 9.78 -13.78
C PHE A 37 5.36 11.09 -14.50
N LYS A 38 5.24 11.06 -15.83
CA LYS A 38 4.88 12.22 -16.66
C LYS A 38 3.41 12.23 -17.07
N ARG A 39 2.59 11.29 -16.59
CA ARG A 39 1.16 11.23 -16.89
C ARG A 39 0.40 12.01 -15.84
N GLY A 40 -0.56 12.82 -16.29
CA GLY A 40 -1.53 13.44 -15.40
C GLY A 40 -2.43 12.38 -14.74
N GLY A 41 -2.95 12.71 -13.56
CA GLY A 41 -3.87 11.86 -12.82
C GLY A 41 -4.11 12.42 -11.43
N GLY A 42 -5.10 11.85 -10.74
CA GLY A 42 -5.43 12.17 -9.36
C GLY A 42 -5.34 10.96 -8.44
N THR A 43 -5.52 11.22 -7.15
CA THR A 43 -5.76 10.19 -6.15
C THR A 43 -6.73 10.73 -5.11
N VAL A 44 -7.60 9.86 -4.61
CA VAL A 44 -8.44 10.13 -3.45
C VAL A 44 -7.81 9.41 -2.27
N CYS A 45 -7.60 10.14 -1.17
CA CYS A 45 -7.10 9.60 0.07
C CYS A 45 -8.19 9.63 1.14
N ILE A 46 -8.28 8.56 1.93
CA ILE A 46 -9.24 8.39 3.01
C ILE A 46 -8.46 7.94 4.25
N GLU A 47 -8.70 8.60 5.37
CA GLU A 47 -8.20 8.16 6.68
C GLU A 47 -9.27 7.29 7.35
N ASP A 48 -9.07 5.97 7.28
CA ASP A 48 -9.96 4.98 7.89
C ASP A 48 -9.13 3.77 8.33
N ARG A 49 -9.17 3.47 9.63
CA ARG A 49 -8.31 2.43 10.21
C ARG A 49 -8.63 1.03 9.70
N LYS A 50 -9.90 0.71 9.45
CA LYS A 50 -10.30 -0.62 8.99
C LYS A 50 -9.88 -0.82 7.54
N LEU A 51 -10.19 0.15 6.68
CA LEU A 51 -9.81 0.15 5.27
C LEU A 51 -8.28 0.10 5.13
N TRP A 52 -7.58 0.95 5.87
CA TRP A 52 -6.12 0.95 5.89
C TRP A 52 -5.54 -0.38 6.31
N LYS A 53 -6.06 -1.00 7.37
CA LYS A 53 -5.59 -2.32 7.82
C LYS A 53 -5.78 -3.38 6.74
N THR A 54 -6.93 -3.40 6.05
CA THR A 54 -7.19 -4.34 4.95
C THR A 54 -6.14 -4.22 3.83
N PHE A 55 -5.84 -2.99 3.38
CA PHE A 55 -4.83 -2.77 2.34
C PHE A 55 -3.39 -2.98 2.84
N TYR A 56 -3.10 -2.61 4.08
CA TYR A 56 -1.78 -2.82 4.68
C TYR A 56 -1.49 -4.31 4.85
N ASP A 57 -2.46 -5.10 5.32
CA ASP A 57 -2.30 -6.54 5.54
C ASP A 57 -2.16 -7.33 4.24
N SER A 58 -2.56 -6.78 3.08
CA SER A 58 -2.32 -7.40 1.77
C SER A 58 -0.87 -7.24 1.28
N ILE A 59 -0.06 -6.42 1.96
CA ILE A 59 1.35 -6.24 1.62
C ILE A 59 2.16 -7.40 2.20
N GLY A 60 2.91 -8.09 1.34
CA GLY A 60 3.94 -9.04 1.77
C GLY A 60 5.23 -8.32 2.16
N SER A 61 5.82 -7.61 1.18
CA SER A 61 7.02 -6.81 1.36
C SER A 61 6.96 -5.51 0.53
N TYR A 62 7.82 -4.54 0.87
CA TYR A 62 7.95 -3.27 0.16
C TYR A 62 9.40 -2.77 0.22
N THR A 63 9.77 -1.89 -0.71
CA THR A 63 11.05 -1.17 -0.67
C THR A 63 10.90 0.08 0.18
N ASP A 64 11.74 0.23 1.20
CA ASP A 64 11.74 1.41 2.06
C ASP A 64 12.48 2.60 1.44
N CYS A 65 12.48 3.74 2.13
CA CYS A 65 13.17 4.94 1.67
C CYS A 65 14.71 4.77 1.61
N GLY A 66 15.26 3.74 2.27
CA GLY A 66 16.68 3.38 2.20
C GLY A 66 17.00 2.43 1.04
N GLY A 67 16.01 2.03 0.23
CA GLY A 67 16.19 1.09 -0.87
C GLY A 67 16.22 -0.37 -0.44
N SER A 68 15.95 -0.68 0.83
CA SER A 68 15.93 -2.04 1.36
C SER A 68 14.56 -2.67 1.20
N THR A 69 14.52 -3.96 0.85
CA THR A 69 13.28 -4.74 0.85
C THR A 69 12.93 -5.16 2.28
N VAL A 70 11.78 -4.70 2.76
CA VAL A 70 11.29 -4.93 4.13
C VAL A 70 9.99 -5.74 4.08
N GLN A 71 9.87 -6.74 4.96
CA GLN A 71 8.62 -7.49 5.14
C GLN A 71 7.61 -6.64 5.93
N ALA A 72 6.36 -6.57 5.48
CA ALA A 72 5.32 -5.84 6.19
C ALA A 72 5.02 -6.52 7.53
N LYS A 73 4.96 -5.73 8.61
CA LYS A 73 4.71 -6.25 9.96
C LYS A 73 3.22 -6.47 10.14
N LYS A 74 2.77 -7.70 10.44
CA LYS A 74 1.35 -7.93 10.72
C LYS A 74 0.88 -7.13 11.95
N ILE A 75 -0.15 -6.33 11.75
CA ILE A 75 -0.74 -5.52 12.81
C ILE A 75 -1.77 -6.37 13.53
N LYS A 76 -1.53 -6.61 14.81
CA LYS A 76 -2.48 -7.31 15.69
C LYS A 76 -3.66 -6.37 15.94
N GLU A 77 -4.88 -6.88 15.82
CA GLU A 77 -6.03 -6.16 16.32
C GLU A 77 -5.88 -5.99 17.83
N THR A 78 -5.89 -4.74 18.28
CA THR A 78 -6.06 -4.42 19.69
C THR A 78 -7.55 -4.55 19.95
N ASN A 79 -7.96 -5.66 20.55
CA ASN A 79 -9.30 -5.77 21.12
C ASN A 79 -9.43 -4.66 22.16
N ASN A 80 -10.34 -3.72 21.91
CA ASN A 80 -10.79 -2.76 22.91
C ASN A 80 -12.16 -3.22 23.39
#